data_AF-A0A8J3Q5H0-F1
#
_entry.id   AF-A0A8J3Q5H0-F1
#
_cell.length_a   1.000
_cell.length_b   1.000
_cell.length_c   1.000
_cell.angle_alpha   90.00
_cell.angle_beta   90.00
_cell.angle_gamma   90.00
#
_symmetry.space_group_name_H-M   'P 1'
#
loop_
_entity.id
_entity.type
_entity.pdbx_description
1 polymer ?
#
loop_
_entity_poly.entity_id
_entity_poly.type
_entity_poly.pdbx_seq_one_letter_code
_entity_poly.pdbx_strand_id
1 'polypeptide(L)'
;MAQTAMDFAEVDTLLATLRQATTTLEGGAQTFRANTSTGGLFDILESLIEAPMFGNTAGGRSLGLAYSSCQPVMAALLEAFTATSDADGERLEFAIRLFQTEDADAADRMLRAGRDRLDVFSTHVDKGDDDARQAEEINTIGELADDPRSNTIVSGDFNTEHSGDDLADDAINSLGEDRGFDVDAGRIDDGHDGTSSGGKFIDYTMTRGVGSTEATRWDHERSDHDGIRTDVTVTDW
;
A
#
# COMPACT_ATOMS: atom_id res chain seq x y z
N MET A 1 -32.75 -23.68 7.54
CA MET A 1 -31.83 -22.65 7.03
C MET A 1 -31.93 -21.49 7.99
N ALA A 2 -30.81 -21.04 8.56
CA ALA A 2 -30.80 -19.86 9.41
C ALA A 2 -31.14 -18.65 8.54
N GLN A 3 -32.08 -17.82 8.97
CA GLN A 3 -32.46 -16.61 8.25
C GLN A 3 -31.35 -15.58 8.47
N THR A 4 -30.62 -15.23 7.42
CA THR A 4 -29.62 -14.16 7.48
C THR A 4 -30.37 -12.86 7.74
N ALA A 5 -30.17 -12.25 8.91
CA ALA A 5 -30.79 -10.98 9.27
C ALA A 5 -29.71 -10.08 9.86
N MET A 6 -29.57 -8.87 9.31
CA MET A 6 -28.67 -7.85 9.82
C MET A 6 -29.27 -7.19 11.05
N ASP A 7 -28.53 -7.12 12.16
CA ASP A 7 -28.89 -6.28 13.30
C ASP A 7 -28.47 -4.83 13.01
N PHE A 8 -29.41 -4.04 12.49
CA PHE A 8 -29.15 -2.66 12.14
C PHE A 8 -28.70 -1.80 13.32
N ALA A 9 -29.16 -2.10 14.55
CA ALA A 9 -28.77 -1.31 15.71
C ALA A 9 -27.29 -1.55 16.08
N GLU A 10 -26.82 -2.80 15.98
CA GLU A 10 -25.42 -3.16 16.20
C GLU A 10 -24.52 -2.60 15.09
N VAL A 11 -24.95 -2.70 13.83
CA VAL A 11 -24.17 -2.21 12.68
C VAL A 11 -24.12 -0.67 12.62
N ASP A 12 -25.20 0.03 12.95
CA ASP A 12 -25.18 1.50 13.07
C ASP A 12 -24.24 1.97 14.21
N THR A 13 -24.18 1.22 15.31
CA THR A 13 -23.24 1.47 16.42
C THR A 13 -21.79 1.29 15.96
N LEU A 14 -21.52 0.25 15.16
CA LEU A 14 -20.21 0.01 14.57
C LEU A 14 -19.80 1.14 13.62
N LEU A 15 -20.69 1.58 12.73
CA LEU A 15 -20.44 2.70 11.82
C LEU A 15 -20.16 3.99 12.57
N ALA A 16 -20.91 4.29 13.63
CA ALA A 16 -20.67 5.45 14.48
C ALA A 16 -19.30 5.38 15.17
N THR A 17 -18.91 4.20 15.66
CA THR A 17 -17.60 3.97 16.29
C THR A 17 -16.46 4.15 15.29
N LEU A 18 -16.62 3.65 14.07
CA LEU A 18 -15.62 3.76 13.01
C LEU A 18 -15.46 5.22 12.56
N ARG A 19 -16.56 5.96 12.37
CA ARG A 19 -16.50 7.41 12.10
C ARG A 19 -15.80 8.20 13.21
N GLN A 20 -16.06 7.85 14.48
CA GLN A 20 -15.37 8.46 15.61
C GLN A 20 -13.86 8.15 15.61
N ALA A 21 -13.48 6.92 15.25
CA ALA A 21 -12.10 6.51 15.11
C ALA A 21 -11.40 7.28 13.98
N THR A 22 -12.04 7.38 12.80
CA THR A 22 -11.55 8.20 11.68
C THR A 22 -11.32 9.65 12.11
N THR A 23 -12.32 10.32 12.70
CA THR A 23 -12.16 11.72 13.14
C THR A 23 -11.03 11.88 14.14
N THR A 24 -10.82 10.88 15.01
CA THR A 24 -9.70 10.87 15.97
C THR A 24 -8.36 10.72 15.25
N LEU A 25 -8.29 9.87 14.23
CA LEU A 25 -7.09 9.65 13.40
C LEU A 25 -6.77 10.89 12.55
N GLU A 26 -7.76 11.49 11.89
CA GLU A 26 -7.62 12.76 11.16
C GLU A 26 -7.11 13.87 12.07
N GLY A 27 -7.70 14.02 13.26
CA GLY A 27 -7.27 14.98 14.27
C GLY A 27 -5.84 14.71 14.75
N GLY A 28 -5.47 13.44 14.94
CA GLY A 28 -4.12 13.01 15.28
C GLY A 28 -3.11 13.31 14.17
N ALA A 29 -3.45 13.01 12.92
CA ALA A 29 -2.62 13.26 11.75
C ALA A 29 -2.43 14.77 11.48
N GLN A 30 -3.48 15.58 11.66
CA GLN A 30 -3.39 17.04 11.60
C GLN A 30 -2.55 17.60 12.75
N THR A 31 -2.72 17.09 13.97
CA THR A 31 -1.91 17.48 15.13
C THR A 31 -0.43 17.12 14.92
N PHE A 32 -0.16 15.93 14.40
CA PHE A 32 1.19 15.49 14.04
C PHE A 32 1.79 16.41 12.97
N ARG A 33 1.05 16.71 11.89
CA ARG A 33 1.50 17.65 10.85
C ARG A 33 1.73 19.05 11.40
N ALA A 34 0.82 19.62 12.17
CA ALA A 34 0.97 20.96 12.75
C ALA A 34 2.16 21.06 13.71
N ASN A 35 2.47 19.98 14.43
CA ASN A 35 3.60 19.94 15.35
C ASN A 35 4.94 19.62 14.66
N THR A 36 4.92 19.00 13.48
CA THR A 36 6.12 18.59 12.72
C THR A 36 6.36 19.41 11.45
N SER A 37 5.45 20.31 11.09
CA SER A 37 5.66 21.32 10.05
C SER A 37 6.59 22.42 10.54
N THR A 38 7.38 22.97 9.62
CA THR A 38 8.32 24.06 9.87
C THR A 38 7.62 25.22 10.60
N GLY A 39 7.98 25.42 11.87
CA GLY A 39 7.51 26.44 12.80
C GLY A 39 6.92 25.93 14.12
N GLY A 40 6.87 24.61 14.34
CA GLY A 40 6.27 23.99 15.53
C GLY A 40 7.17 23.92 16.77
N LEU A 41 6.64 23.35 17.88
CA LEU A 41 7.41 23.00 19.10
C LEU A 41 8.67 22.18 18.76
N PHE A 42 8.65 21.44 17.65
CA PHE A 42 9.77 20.64 17.18
C PHE A 42 10.83 21.43 16.40
N ASP A 43 10.52 22.54 15.71
CA ASP A 43 11.56 23.47 15.21
C ASP A 43 12.28 24.17 16.37
N ILE A 44 11.58 24.39 17.49
CA ILE A 44 12.22 24.86 18.72
C ILE A 44 13.15 23.78 19.27
N LEU A 45 12.77 22.50 19.20
CA LEU A 45 13.66 21.39 19.59
C LEU A 45 14.79 21.16 18.59
N GLU A 46 14.56 21.29 17.29
CA GLU A 46 15.56 21.17 16.23
C GLU A 46 16.54 22.33 16.31
N SER A 47 16.08 23.56 16.53
CA SER A 47 16.97 24.70 16.81
C SER A 47 17.68 24.59 18.15
N LEU A 48 17.12 23.91 19.16
CA LEU A 48 17.82 23.56 20.40
C LEU A 48 18.82 22.41 20.22
N ILE A 49 18.54 21.47 19.32
CA ILE A 49 19.40 20.36 18.92
C ILE A 49 20.51 20.87 18.00
N GLU A 50 20.29 21.85 17.14
CA GLU A 50 21.31 22.52 16.32
C GLU A 50 22.02 23.65 17.08
N ALA A 51 21.43 24.13 18.18
CA ALA A 51 22.11 25.06 19.08
C ALA A 51 23.41 24.40 19.59
N PRO A 52 24.47 25.20 19.82
CA PRO A 52 25.80 24.73 20.23
C PRO A 52 25.86 24.02 21.59
N MET A 53 24.72 23.64 22.18
CA MET A 53 24.63 22.87 23.42
C MET A 53 24.21 21.40 23.21
N PHE A 54 23.61 21.03 22.07
CA PHE A 54 23.18 19.65 21.79
C PHE A 54 23.65 19.09 20.43
N GLY A 55 23.92 19.94 19.42
CA GLY A 55 24.26 19.53 18.03
C GLY A 55 25.74 19.24 17.80
N ASN A 56 26.52 19.48 18.83
CA ASN A 56 27.95 19.25 18.94
C ASN A 56 28.28 17.86 19.51
N THR A 57 27.27 17.02 19.74
CA THR A 57 27.46 15.62 20.16
C THR A 57 27.02 14.66 19.06
N ALA A 58 27.76 13.56 18.90
CA ALA A 58 27.42 12.52 17.93
C ALA A 58 26.00 11.96 18.15
N GLY A 59 25.57 11.83 19.41
CA GLY A 59 24.22 11.38 19.76
C GLY A 59 23.11 12.33 19.35
N GLY A 60 23.30 13.65 19.52
CA GLY A 60 22.31 14.65 19.09
C GLY A 60 22.13 14.66 17.57
N ARG A 61 23.22 14.53 16.81
CA ARG A 61 23.16 14.41 15.34
C ARG A 61 22.50 13.11 14.90
N SER A 62 22.79 11.97 15.52
CA SER A 62 22.12 10.70 15.23
C SER A 62 20.62 10.75 15.51
N LEU A 63 20.21 11.42 16.59
CA LEU A 63 18.80 11.60 16.92
C LEU A 63 18.08 12.48 15.89
N GLY A 64 18.70 13.59 15.46
CA GLY A 64 18.15 14.46 14.42
C GLY A 64 18.02 13.77 13.06
N LEU A 65 19.01 12.98 12.65
CA LEU A 65 18.96 12.20 11.41
C LEU A 65 17.86 11.13 11.45
N ALA A 66 17.80 10.33 12.53
CA ALA A 66 16.77 9.30 12.69
C ALA A 66 15.36 9.92 12.69
N TYR A 67 15.19 11.09 13.31
CA TYR A 67 13.95 11.84 13.29
C TYR A 67 13.57 12.30 11.87
N SER A 68 14.50 12.92 11.14
CA SER A 68 14.26 13.39 9.77
C SER A 68 13.86 12.27 8.80
N SER A 69 14.35 11.04 9.03
CA SER A 69 13.98 9.86 8.24
C SER A 69 12.63 9.26 8.65
N CYS A 70 12.28 9.28 9.94
CA CYS A 70 11.04 8.66 10.44
C CYS A 70 9.80 9.55 10.26
N GLN A 71 9.96 10.88 10.30
CA GLN A 71 8.85 11.83 10.23
C GLN A 71 8.00 11.73 8.94
N PRO A 72 8.58 11.68 7.72
CA PRO A 72 7.79 11.52 6.50
C PRO A 72 7.11 10.14 6.41
N VAL A 73 7.78 9.08 6.88
CA VAL A 73 7.22 7.71 6.92
C VAL A 73 5.99 7.65 7.82
N MET A 74 6.07 8.26 9.02
CA MET A 74 4.94 8.29 9.93
C MET A 74 3.78 9.16 9.41
N ALA A 75 4.08 10.28 8.74
CA ALA A 75 3.06 11.10 8.09
C ALA A 75 2.31 10.31 7.00
N ALA A 76 3.03 9.59 6.14
CA ALA A 76 2.45 8.77 5.07
C ALA A 76 1.62 7.60 5.64
N LEU A 77 2.10 6.92 6.69
CA LEU A 77 1.37 5.84 7.35
C LEU A 77 0.06 6.33 7.99
N LEU A 78 0.06 7.49 8.65
CA LEU A 78 -1.17 8.07 9.23
C LEU A 78 -2.18 8.47 8.14
N GLU A 79 -1.71 8.97 7.00
CA GLU A 79 -2.55 9.29 5.84
C GLU A 79 -3.17 8.03 5.21
N ALA A 80 -2.36 7.00 4.96
CA ALA A 80 -2.83 5.71 4.43
C ALA A 80 -3.84 5.03 5.38
N PHE A 81 -3.59 5.08 6.68
CA PHE A 81 -4.48 4.49 7.69
C PHE A 81 -5.81 5.25 7.81
N THR A 82 -5.77 6.58 7.66
CA THR A 82 -6.99 7.43 7.62
C THR A 82 -7.82 7.10 6.38
N ALA A 83 -7.20 7.08 5.20
CA ALA A 83 -7.89 6.76 3.94
C ALA A 83 -8.48 5.35 3.93
N THR A 84 -7.79 4.37 4.53
CA THR A 84 -8.31 3.01 4.68
C THR A 84 -9.53 2.97 5.60
N SER A 85 -9.48 3.69 6.73
CA SER A 85 -10.59 3.77 7.68
C SER A 85 -11.81 4.46 7.07
N ASP A 86 -11.62 5.51 6.27
CA ASP A 86 -12.71 6.16 5.52
C ASP A 86 -13.37 5.22 4.51
N ALA A 87 -12.56 4.53 3.71
CA ALA A 87 -13.07 3.55 2.74
C ALA A 87 -13.87 2.43 3.42
N ASP A 88 -13.44 1.97 4.59
CA ASP A 88 -14.16 0.97 5.37
C ASP A 88 -15.50 1.50 5.93
N GLY A 89 -15.54 2.78 6.30
CA GLY A 89 -16.78 3.46 6.69
C GLY A 89 -17.79 3.56 5.56
N GLU A 90 -17.34 3.95 4.37
CA GLU A 90 -18.18 4.02 3.17
C GLU A 90 -18.71 2.64 2.76
N ARG A 91 -17.88 1.60 2.86
CA ARG A 91 -18.26 0.21 2.59
C ARG A 91 -19.33 -0.28 3.57
N LEU A 92 -19.19 0.03 4.85
CA LEU A 92 -20.15 -0.33 5.87
C LEU A 92 -21.48 0.41 5.65
N GLU A 93 -21.43 1.70 5.32
CA GLU A 93 -22.63 2.49 4.98
C GLU A 93 -23.33 1.94 3.73
N PHE A 94 -22.57 1.56 2.70
CA PHE A 94 -23.11 0.92 1.50
C PHE A 94 -23.80 -0.41 1.84
N ALA A 95 -23.18 -1.25 2.67
CA ALA A 95 -23.78 -2.52 3.11
C ALA A 95 -25.07 -2.31 3.90
N ILE A 96 -25.10 -1.35 4.84
CA ILE A 96 -26.32 -1.00 5.59
C ILE A 96 -27.43 -0.58 4.63
N ARG A 97 -27.15 0.32 3.69
CA ARG A 97 -28.13 0.79 2.71
C ARG A 97 -28.67 -0.37 1.86
N LEU A 98 -27.80 -1.28 1.42
CA LEU A 98 -28.20 -2.44 0.62
C LEU A 98 -29.18 -3.35 1.37
N PHE A 99 -28.89 -3.66 2.64
CA PHE A 99 -29.78 -4.48 3.47
C PHE A 99 -31.07 -3.75 3.88
N GLN A 100 -31.10 -2.42 3.82
CA GLN A 100 -32.31 -1.62 4.03
C GLN A 100 -33.22 -1.55 2.79
N THR A 101 -32.63 -1.60 1.58
CA THR A 101 -33.37 -1.44 0.31
C THR A 101 -33.74 -2.75 -0.36
N GLU A 102 -32.94 -3.79 -0.17
CA GLU A 102 -33.11 -5.10 -0.79
C GLU A 102 -33.45 -6.19 0.24
N ASP A 103 -33.97 -7.34 -0.21
CA ASP A 103 -34.09 -8.49 0.67
C ASP A 103 -32.72 -9.03 1.07
N ALA A 104 -32.61 -9.65 2.26
CA ALA A 104 -31.32 -10.05 2.83
C ALA A 104 -30.52 -11.01 1.93
N ASP A 105 -31.18 -11.88 1.16
CA ASP A 105 -30.48 -12.79 0.25
C ASP A 105 -30.01 -12.08 -1.02
N ALA A 106 -30.75 -11.08 -1.51
CA ALA A 106 -30.33 -10.21 -2.61
C ALA A 106 -29.19 -9.28 -2.19
N ALA A 107 -29.29 -8.64 -1.04
CA ALA A 107 -28.23 -7.80 -0.47
C ALA A 107 -26.94 -8.61 -0.25
N ASP A 108 -27.03 -9.84 0.29
CA ASP A 108 -25.86 -10.70 0.48
C ASP A 108 -25.26 -11.15 -0.86
N ARG A 109 -26.08 -11.44 -1.88
CA ARG A 109 -25.57 -11.70 -3.25
C ARG A 109 -24.90 -10.49 -3.87
N MET A 110 -25.47 -9.30 -3.71
CA MET A 110 -24.94 -8.05 -4.27
C MET A 110 -23.69 -7.57 -3.52
N LEU A 111 -23.58 -7.80 -2.21
CA LEU A 111 -22.35 -7.58 -1.46
C LEU A 111 -21.27 -8.61 -1.79
N ARG A 112 -21.65 -9.85 -2.11
CA ARG A 112 -20.72 -10.88 -2.61
C ARG A 112 -20.25 -10.61 -4.03
N ALA A 113 -21.09 -10.04 -4.89
CA ALA A 113 -20.71 -9.59 -6.23
C ALA A 113 -19.91 -8.28 -6.19
N GLY A 114 -20.30 -7.31 -5.36
CA GLY A 114 -19.50 -6.11 -5.07
C GLY A 114 -18.23 -6.37 -4.23
N ARG A 115 -17.92 -7.66 -3.98
CA ARG A 115 -16.69 -8.14 -3.38
C ARG A 115 -15.58 -8.35 -4.41
N ASP A 116 -15.86 -8.14 -5.70
CA ASP A 116 -14.91 -8.10 -6.83
C ASP A 116 -14.01 -6.83 -6.74
N ARG A 117 -13.42 -6.65 -5.57
CA ARG A 117 -12.56 -5.54 -5.15
C ARG A 117 -11.19 -5.70 -5.78
N LEU A 118 -10.62 -4.56 -6.16
CA LEU A 118 -9.20 -4.45 -6.44
C LEU A 118 -8.43 -4.50 -5.11
N ASP A 119 -7.76 -5.62 -4.84
CA ASP A 119 -6.78 -5.75 -3.77
C ASP A 119 -5.45 -5.18 -4.25
N VAL A 120 -4.85 -4.27 -3.48
CA VAL A 120 -3.55 -3.67 -3.81
C VAL A 120 -2.57 -3.97 -2.69
N PHE A 121 -1.55 -4.74 -3.00
CA PHE A 121 -0.43 -5.04 -2.13
C PHE A 121 0.76 -4.17 -2.53
N SER A 122 1.24 -3.35 -1.59
CA SER A 122 2.50 -2.63 -1.76
C SER A 122 3.58 -3.33 -0.94
N THR A 123 4.73 -3.61 -1.56
CA THR A 123 5.83 -4.32 -0.92
C THR A 123 7.16 -3.60 -1.07
N HIS A 124 8.10 -3.96 -0.22
CA HIS A 124 9.52 -3.65 -0.36
C HIS A 124 10.30 -4.84 0.19
N VAL A 125 10.75 -5.72 -0.70
CA VAL A 125 11.49 -6.95 -0.37
C VAL A 125 12.91 -6.56 0.07
N ASP A 126 13.46 -7.30 1.03
CA ASP A 126 14.80 -7.01 1.56
C ASP A 126 15.87 -6.96 0.45
N LYS A 127 16.86 -6.08 0.60
CA LYS A 127 17.97 -5.89 -0.36
C LYS A 127 19.20 -6.75 -0.03
N GLY A 128 19.12 -7.56 1.02
CA GLY A 128 20.25 -8.34 1.53
C GLY A 128 20.78 -9.37 0.52
N ASP A 129 22.03 -9.82 0.72
CA ASP A 129 22.69 -10.85 -0.11
C ASP A 129 22.08 -12.27 0.06
N ASP A 130 20.87 -12.39 0.62
CA ASP A 130 20.21 -13.66 0.96
C ASP A 130 19.01 -13.91 0.03
N ASP A 131 19.33 -14.40 -1.16
CA ASP A 131 18.40 -14.79 -2.23
C ASP A 131 17.28 -15.73 -1.74
N ALA A 132 17.60 -16.67 -0.84
CA ALA A 132 16.61 -17.59 -0.28
C ALA A 132 15.56 -16.87 0.58
N ARG A 133 15.99 -15.85 1.32
CA ARG A 133 15.07 -15.02 2.11
C ARG A 133 14.21 -14.11 1.24
N GLN A 134 14.79 -13.50 0.20
CA GLN A 134 14.01 -12.72 -0.77
C GLN A 134 12.94 -13.60 -1.43
N ALA A 135 13.30 -14.81 -1.84
CA ALA A 135 12.36 -15.80 -2.39
C ALA A 135 11.25 -16.16 -1.38
N GLU A 136 11.56 -16.34 -0.09
CA GLU A 136 10.55 -16.60 0.96
C GLU A 136 9.57 -15.43 1.13
N GLU A 137 10.08 -14.18 1.13
CA GLU A 137 9.26 -12.97 1.21
C GLU A 137 8.32 -12.85 -0.01
N ILE A 138 8.83 -13.11 -1.23
CA ILE A 138 8.06 -13.10 -2.47
C ILE A 138 6.99 -14.20 -2.48
N ASN A 139 7.34 -15.40 -2.05
CA ASN A 139 6.37 -16.50 -1.92
C ASN A 139 5.27 -16.18 -0.90
N THR A 140 5.63 -15.56 0.23
CA THR A 140 4.67 -15.12 1.25
C THR A 140 3.70 -14.08 0.67
N ILE A 141 4.19 -13.12 -0.13
CA ILE A 141 3.35 -12.16 -0.84
C ILE A 141 2.40 -12.90 -1.79
N GLY A 142 2.91 -13.87 -2.55
CA GLY A 142 2.12 -14.73 -3.42
C GLY A 142 0.99 -15.43 -2.68
N GLU A 143 1.28 -16.04 -1.53
CA GLU A 143 0.30 -16.72 -0.68
C GLU A 143 -0.77 -15.78 -0.13
N LEU A 144 -0.37 -14.60 0.34
CA LEU A 144 -1.31 -13.58 0.83
C LEU A 144 -2.21 -13.05 -0.28
N ALA A 145 -1.67 -12.93 -1.49
CA ALA A 145 -2.37 -12.49 -2.67
C ALA A 145 -3.12 -13.64 -3.38
N ASP A 146 -3.14 -14.88 -2.87
CA ASP A 146 -3.61 -16.07 -3.60
C ASP A 146 -5.13 -16.31 -3.57
N ASP A 147 -5.94 -15.26 -3.70
CA ASP A 147 -7.36 -15.44 -4.00
C ASP A 147 -7.61 -15.40 -5.52
N PRO A 148 -7.75 -16.54 -6.20
CA PRO A 148 -7.91 -16.60 -7.66
C PRO A 148 -9.23 -15.98 -8.15
N ARG A 149 -10.12 -15.56 -7.24
CA ARG A 149 -11.37 -14.86 -7.57
C ARG A 149 -11.29 -13.35 -7.36
N SER A 150 -10.17 -12.85 -6.84
CA SER A 150 -9.95 -11.43 -6.59
C SER A 150 -9.25 -10.74 -7.76
N ASN A 151 -9.61 -9.48 -7.97
CA ASN A 151 -8.87 -8.54 -8.79
C ASN A 151 -7.69 -8.05 -7.96
N THR A 152 -6.45 -8.31 -8.35
CA THR A 152 -5.29 -8.06 -7.48
C THR A 152 -4.16 -7.34 -8.21
N ILE A 153 -3.55 -6.38 -7.54
CA ILE A 153 -2.30 -5.73 -7.91
C ILE A 153 -1.29 -5.99 -6.80
N VAL A 154 -0.09 -6.44 -7.17
CA VAL A 154 1.08 -6.48 -6.30
C VAL A 154 2.12 -5.55 -6.88
N SER A 155 2.57 -4.55 -6.13
CA SER A 155 3.52 -3.55 -6.63
C SER A 155 4.55 -3.17 -5.57
N GLY A 156 5.75 -2.80 -6.00
CA GLY A 156 6.80 -2.37 -5.09
C GLY A 156 8.20 -2.68 -5.59
N ASP A 157 9.18 -2.44 -4.71
CA ASP A 157 10.59 -2.79 -4.96
C ASP A 157 10.85 -4.22 -4.47
N PHE A 158 11.20 -5.11 -5.39
CA PHE A 158 11.49 -6.50 -5.10
C PHE A 158 12.99 -6.76 -4.89
N ASN A 159 13.85 -5.76 -5.15
CA ASN A 159 15.31 -5.86 -5.06
C ASN A 159 15.94 -7.05 -5.82
N THR A 160 15.21 -7.66 -6.76
CA THR A 160 15.68 -8.73 -7.65
C THR A 160 15.21 -8.46 -9.08
N GLU A 161 15.96 -8.94 -10.07
CA GLU A 161 15.67 -8.77 -11.49
C GLU A 161 15.04 -10.04 -12.07
N HIS A 162 14.07 -9.87 -12.97
CA HIS A 162 13.41 -10.97 -13.68
C HIS A 162 14.26 -11.41 -14.89
N SER A 163 15.50 -11.80 -14.62
CA SER A 163 16.48 -12.23 -15.63
C SER A 163 17.62 -13.08 -15.05
N GLY A 164 17.47 -13.57 -13.81
CA GLY A 164 18.51 -14.26 -13.05
C GLY A 164 18.26 -15.77 -12.96
N ASP A 165 19.33 -16.56 -12.81
CA ASP A 165 19.22 -17.96 -12.36
C ASP A 165 19.22 -18.01 -10.80
N ASP A 166 18.38 -17.20 -10.14
CA ASP A 166 18.31 -17.10 -8.68
C ASP A 166 16.90 -17.38 -8.10
N LEU A 167 16.84 -17.72 -6.81
CA LEU A 167 15.61 -18.22 -6.17
C LEU A 167 14.53 -17.13 -6.10
N ALA A 168 14.94 -15.87 -5.98
CA ALA A 168 14.03 -14.74 -5.97
C ALA A 168 13.37 -14.54 -7.34
N ASP A 169 14.11 -14.68 -8.45
CA ASP A 169 13.54 -14.69 -9.80
C ASP A 169 12.59 -15.89 -9.99
N ASP A 170 12.99 -17.10 -9.57
CA ASP A 170 12.11 -18.29 -9.58
C ASP A 170 10.79 -18.02 -8.82
N ALA A 171 10.86 -17.31 -7.69
CA ALA A 171 9.68 -16.94 -6.91
C ALA A 171 8.78 -15.94 -7.66
N ILE A 172 9.34 -14.94 -8.33
CA ILE A 172 8.57 -14.02 -9.20
C ILE A 172 7.91 -14.78 -10.35
N ASN A 173 8.66 -15.66 -11.01
CA ASN A 173 8.15 -16.54 -12.07
C ASN A 173 6.94 -17.36 -11.60
N SER A 174 7.01 -17.91 -10.39
CA SER A 174 5.90 -18.69 -9.82
C SER A 174 4.62 -17.85 -9.63
N LEU A 175 4.73 -16.54 -9.35
CA LEU A 175 3.56 -15.66 -9.29
C LEU A 175 2.86 -15.60 -10.66
N GLY A 176 3.63 -15.56 -11.75
CA GLY A 176 3.10 -15.58 -13.11
C GLY A 176 2.54 -16.96 -13.49
N GLU A 177 3.39 -17.98 -13.45
CA GLU A 177 3.07 -19.32 -13.96
C GLU A 177 2.02 -20.06 -13.13
N ASP A 178 2.12 -20.01 -11.80
CA ASP A 178 1.27 -20.80 -10.91
C ASP A 178 0.05 -20.02 -10.44
N ARG A 179 0.19 -18.69 -10.25
CA ARG A 179 -0.85 -17.84 -9.63
C ARG A 179 -1.55 -16.91 -10.60
N GLY A 180 -1.11 -16.86 -11.86
CA GLY A 180 -1.78 -16.16 -12.95
C GLY A 180 -1.63 -14.64 -12.94
N PHE A 181 -0.57 -14.13 -12.30
CA PHE A 181 -0.23 -12.71 -12.41
C PHE A 181 0.42 -12.40 -13.76
N ASP A 182 0.09 -11.26 -14.34
CA ASP A 182 0.90 -10.63 -15.38
C ASP A 182 2.09 -9.94 -14.70
N VAL A 183 3.25 -10.61 -14.68
CA VAL A 183 4.49 -10.12 -14.05
C VAL A 183 5.13 -8.96 -14.82
N ASP A 184 4.77 -8.80 -16.11
CA ASP A 184 5.28 -7.76 -16.99
C ASP A 184 4.37 -6.51 -17.02
N ALA A 185 3.25 -6.49 -16.29
CA ALA A 185 2.28 -5.38 -16.31
C ALA A 185 2.87 -4.01 -15.89
N GLY A 186 3.99 -4.01 -15.16
CA GLY A 186 4.74 -2.83 -14.75
C GLY A 186 5.95 -2.50 -15.62
N ARG A 187 6.24 -3.33 -16.63
CA ARG A 187 7.39 -3.15 -17.51
C ARG A 187 7.22 -1.90 -18.36
N ILE A 188 8.23 -1.04 -18.36
CA ILE A 188 8.28 0.19 -19.16
C ILE A 188 9.19 -0.04 -20.36
N ASP A 189 8.64 0.08 -21.57
CA ASP A 189 9.38 -0.05 -22.83
C ASP A 189 9.61 1.32 -23.50
N ASP A 190 10.17 2.29 -22.75
CA ASP A 190 10.42 3.67 -23.22
C ASP A 190 11.81 3.88 -23.86
N GLY A 191 12.61 2.80 -23.99
CA GLY A 191 13.97 2.83 -24.51
C GLY A 191 15.04 3.22 -23.48
N HIS A 192 14.66 3.37 -22.21
CA HIS A 192 15.57 3.47 -21.07
C HIS A 192 15.70 2.13 -20.33
N ASP A 193 16.72 2.02 -19.48
CA ASP A 193 16.90 0.88 -18.57
C ASP A 193 15.82 0.88 -17.46
N GLY A 194 15.91 0.00 -16.46
CA GLY A 194 14.91 -0.09 -15.37
C GLY A 194 14.74 1.18 -14.53
N THR A 195 13.80 1.16 -13.59
CA THR A 195 13.43 2.33 -12.77
C THR A 195 14.41 2.65 -11.66
N SER A 196 15.27 1.73 -11.25
CA SER A 196 16.26 2.00 -10.20
C SER A 196 17.42 2.88 -10.68
N SER A 197 18.17 3.47 -9.74
CA SER A 197 19.35 4.32 -10.02
C SER A 197 20.45 3.66 -10.84
N GLY A 198 20.50 2.32 -10.83
CA GLY A 198 21.44 1.52 -11.61
C GLY A 198 20.89 1.04 -12.96
N GLY A 199 19.68 1.42 -13.34
CA GLY A 199 18.99 0.91 -14.54
C GLY A 199 18.50 -0.53 -14.40
N LYS A 200 18.36 -1.04 -13.18
CA LYS A 200 17.89 -2.41 -12.94
C LYS A 200 16.37 -2.46 -12.88
N PHE A 201 15.80 -3.55 -13.41
CA PHE A 201 14.36 -3.84 -13.39
C PHE A 201 14.01 -4.59 -12.10
N ILE A 202 13.97 -3.85 -10.98
CA ILE A 202 13.72 -4.41 -9.65
C ILE A 202 12.41 -3.92 -9.03
N ASP A 203 11.78 -2.92 -9.62
CA ASP A 203 10.44 -2.46 -9.24
C ASP A 203 9.40 -3.13 -10.13
N TYR A 204 8.35 -3.66 -9.53
CA TYR A 204 7.31 -4.40 -10.24
C TYR A 204 5.93 -3.80 -10.02
N THR A 205 5.08 -3.99 -11.01
CA THR A 205 3.62 -3.93 -10.87
C THR A 205 3.07 -5.15 -11.55
N MET A 206 2.55 -6.09 -10.77
CA MET A 206 2.01 -7.36 -11.24
C MET A 206 0.49 -7.33 -11.04
N THR A 207 -0.26 -7.79 -12.03
CA THR A 207 -1.73 -7.70 -11.99
C THR A 207 -2.41 -9.03 -12.26
N ARG A 208 -3.57 -9.27 -11.66
CA ARG A 208 -4.41 -10.44 -11.90
C ARG A 208 -5.89 -10.08 -11.85
N GLY A 209 -6.69 -10.66 -12.75
CA GLY A 209 -8.14 -10.40 -12.80
C GLY A 209 -8.53 -9.05 -13.41
N VAL A 210 -7.56 -8.17 -13.63
CA VAL A 210 -7.76 -6.82 -14.19
C VAL A 210 -7.02 -6.64 -15.51
N GLY A 211 -7.50 -5.73 -16.35
CA GLY A 211 -6.73 -5.25 -17.50
C GLY A 211 -5.82 -4.08 -17.09
N SER A 212 -4.63 -3.99 -17.66
CA SER A 212 -3.70 -2.86 -17.47
C SER A 212 -3.39 -2.19 -18.82
N THR A 213 -3.07 -0.90 -18.78
CA THR A 213 -2.40 -0.23 -19.90
C THR A 213 -0.92 -0.57 -19.91
N GLU A 214 -0.24 -0.26 -21.01
CA GLU A 214 1.22 -0.19 -21.02
C GLU A 214 1.71 0.77 -19.91
N ALA A 215 2.74 0.34 -19.17
CA ALA A 215 3.29 1.13 -18.09
C ALA A 215 4.14 2.29 -18.64
N THR A 216 4.12 3.41 -17.93
CA THR A 216 4.87 4.62 -18.30
C THR A 216 5.75 5.06 -17.14
N ARG A 217 6.92 5.61 -17.46
CA ARG A 217 7.81 6.20 -16.47
C ARG A 217 7.21 7.46 -15.89
N TRP A 218 7.22 7.54 -14.56
CA TRP A 218 6.89 8.74 -13.83
C TRP A 218 8.14 9.25 -13.10
N ASP A 219 8.89 10.11 -13.78
CA ASP A 219 10.05 10.79 -13.20
C ASP A 219 9.57 11.77 -12.12
N HIS A 220 9.98 11.50 -10.89
CA HIS A 220 9.85 12.41 -9.78
C HIS A 220 11.25 12.65 -9.23
N GLU A 221 11.84 13.82 -9.55
CA GLU A 221 13.21 14.30 -9.28
C GLU A 221 13.72 14.19 -7.81
N ARG A 222 12.98 13.54 -6.91
CA ARG A 222 13.23 13.40 -5.47
C ARG A 222 13.63 11.99 -5.02
N SER A 223 13.61 11.00 -5.92
CA SER A 223 13.99 9.62 -5.63
C SER A 223 15.13 9.18 -6.56
N ASP A 224 15.93 8.22 -6.10
CA ASP A 224 16.91 7.55 -6.95
C ASP A 224 16.27 6.41 -7.78
N HIS A 225 14.97 6.16 -7.58
CA HIS A 225 14.13 5.35 -8.45
C HIS A 225 13.08 6.21 -9.16
N ASP A 226 12.86 5.95 -10.44
CA ASP A 226 11.71 6.46 -11.18
C ASP A 226 10.42 5.72 -10.76
N GLY A 227 9.28 6.40 -10.85
CA GLY A 227 7.99 5.76 -10.63
C GLY A 227 7.53 4.93 -11.83
N ILE A 228 6.75 3.89 -11.57
CA ILE A 228 5.97 3.16 -12.57
C ILE A 228 4.53 3.67 -12.51
N ARG A 229 3.98 4.09 -13.65
CA ARG A 229 2.57 4.46 -13.77
C ARG A 229 1.87 3.51 -14.74
N THR A 230 0.87 2.80 -14.22
CA THR A 230 -0.01 1.91 -14.97
C THR A 230 -1.46 2.27 -14.65
N ASP A 231 -2.30 2.42 -15.69
CA ASP A 231 -3.74 2.58 -15.50
C ASP A 231 -4.39 1.19 -15.54
N VAL A 232 -5.24 0.88 -14.55
CA VAL A 232 -5.86 -0.44 -14.39
C VAL A 232 -7.37 -0.34 -14.59
N THR A 233 -7.93 -1.30 -15.33
CA THR A 233 -9.35 -1.47 -15.58
C THR A 233 -9.84 -2.73 -14.88
N VAL A 234 -10.71 -2.54 -13.89
CA VAL A 234 -11.45 -3.63 -13.26
C VAL A 234 -12.63 -3.98 -14.18
N THR A 235 -12.60 -5.15 -14.80
CA THR A 235 -13.70 -5.65 -15.62
C THR A 235 -14.77 -6.27 -14.74
N ASP A 236 -16.03 -5.88 -15.03
CA ASP A 236 -17.29 -6.18 -14.34
C ASP A 236 -17.67 -5.22 -13.19
N TRP A 237 -18.72 -4.43 -13.46
CA TRP A 237 -19.55 -3.63 -12.55
C TRP A 237 -20.98 -4.21 -12.56
#